data_AF-A0A948BJ66-F1
#
_entry.id   AF-A0A948BJ66-F1
#
_cell.length_a   1.000
_cell.length_b   1.000
_cell.length_c   1.000
_cell.angle_alpha   90.00
_cell.angle_beta   90.00
_cell.angle_gamma   90.00
#
_symmetry.space_group_name_H-M   'P 1'
#
loop_
_entity.id
_entity.type
_entity.pdbx_description
1 polymer ?
#
loop_
_entity_poly.entity_id
_entity_poly.type
_entity_poly.pdbx_seq_one_letter_code
_entity_poly.pdbx_strand_id
1 'polypeptide(L)'
;MADYKWPEIIAARETLKLGKRATLGEIKKSYRKLSKKCHPDLTKDSNKDAASKKMQEITAAYQLLLDYCANYTFPLEKTTASEPLDDNEWWMDRFGNDPLWSKKRD
;
A
#
# COMPACT_ATOMS: atom_id res chain seq x y z
N MET A 1 15.96 6.82 -2.20
CA MET A 1 14.65 6.13 -2.20
C MET A 1 14.89 4.78 -2.81
N ALA A 2 14.50 3.69 -2.15
CA ALA A 2 14.54 2.39 -2.80
C ALA A 2 13.54 2.41 -3.96
N ASP A 3 14.01 2.08 -5.17
CA ASP A 3 13.19 1.97 -6.37
C ASP A 3 12.34 0.70 -6.30
N TYR A 4 11.29 0.73 -5.48
CA TYR A 4 10.33 -0.35 -5.42
C TYR A 4 9.48 -0.36 -6.69
N LYS A 5 9.56 -1.43 -7.45
CA LYS A 5 8.70 -1.61 -8.61
C LYS A 5 7.29 -1.93 -8.15
N TRP A 6 6.33 -1.07 -8.47
CA TRP A 6 4.92 -1.25 -8.10
C TRP A 6 4.33 -2.64 -8.49
N PRO A 7 4.70 -3.25 -9.63
CA PRO A 7 4.28 -4.61 -9.96
C PRO A 7 4.72 -5.67 -8.92
N GLU A 8 5.91 -5.53 -8.33
CA GLU A 8 6.43 -6.47 -7.34
C GLU A 8 5.66 -6.36 -6.02
N ILE A 9 5.31 -5.13 -5.62
CA ILE A 9 4.46 -4.87 -4.45
C ILE A 9 3.05 -5.44 -4.66
N ILE A 10 2.48 -5.26 -5.85
CA ILE A 10 1.17 -5.83 -6.21
C ILE A 10 1.23 -7.36 -6.16
N ALA A 11 2.25 -7.98 -6.75
CA ALA A 11 2.42 -9.42 -6.72
C ALA A 11 2.58 -9.94 -5.27
N ALA A 12 3.38 -9.27 -4.44
CA ALA A 12 3.57 -9.64 -3.04
C ALA A 12 2.26 -9.55 -2.22
N ARG A 13 1.45 -8.50 -2.46
CA ARG A 13 0.11 -8.35 -1.87
C ARG A 13 -0.79 -9.53 -2.24
N GLU A 14 -0.80 -9.93 -3.51
CA GLU A 14 -1.63 -11.03 -4.01
C GLU A 14 -1.18 -12.39 -3.45
N THR A 15 0.13 -12.64 -3.38
CA THR A 15 0.70 -13.86 -2.76
C THR A 15 0.31 -13.98 -1.29
N LEU A 16 0.36 -12.88 -0.53
CA LEU A 16 -0.09 -12.86 0.86
C LEU A 16 -1.62 -12.74 1.01
N LYS A 17 -2.39 -12.73 -0.09
CA LYS A 17 -3.85 -12.59 -0.09
C LYS A 17 -4.35 -11.40 0.72
N LEU A 18 -3.67 -10.26 0.57
CA LEU A 18 -4.01 -9.00 1.23
C LEU A 18 -4.91 -8.15 0.33
N GLY A 19 -5.74 -7.30 0.96
CA GLY A 19 -6.54 -6.31 0.25
C GLY A 19 -5.68 -5.17 -0.33
N LYS A 20 -6.33 -4.18 -0.97
CA LYS A 20 -5.65 -2.95 -1.45
C LYS A 20 -5.00 -2.15 -0.32
N ARG A 21 -5.44 -2.36 0.91
CA ARG A 21 -4.91 -1.78 2.15
C ARG A 21 -4.70 -2.90 3.14
N ALA A 22 -3.56 -2.91 3.81
CA ALA A 22 -3.24 -3.84 4.87
C ALA A 22 -2.28 -3.16 5.86
N THR A 23 -2.46 -3.45 7.13
CA THR A 23 -1.55 -3.03 8.20
C THR A 23 -0.38 -4.01 8.34
N LEU A 24 0.71 -3.59 8.98
CA LEU A 24 1.82 -4.48 9.35
C LEU A 24 1.36 -5.71 10.16
N GLY A 25 0.34 -5.54 11.01
CA GLY A 25 -0.28 -6.63 11.74
C GLY A 25 -0.95 -7.66 10.83
N GLU A 26 -1.66 -7.22 9.80
CA GLU A 26 -2.33 -8.08 8.83
C GLU A 26 -1.33 -8.82 7.93
N ILE A 27 -0.26 -8.13 7.49
CA ILE A 27 0.84 -8.73 6.74
C ILE A 27 1.44 -9.89 7.54
N LYS A 28 1.81 -9.65 8.80
CA LYS A 28 2.35 -10.68 9.70
C LYS A 28 1.35 -11.83 9.96
N LYS A 29 0.07 -11.50 10.15
CA LYS A 29 -0.99 -12.50 10.40
C LYS A 29 -1.20 -13.41 9.18
N SER A 30 -1.21 -12.84 7.97
CA SER A 30 -1.37 -13.63 6.75
C SER A 30 -0.16 -14.52 6.49
N TYR A 31 1.06 -14.01 6.67
CA TYR A 31 2.29 -14.79 6.59
C TYR A 31 2.24 -16.02 7.52
N ARG A 32 1.92 -15.82 8.81
CA ARG A 32 1.78 -16.92 9.79
C ARG A 32 0.73 -17.95 9.37
N LYS A 33 -0.40 -17.49 8.81
CA LYS A 33 -1.48 -18.37 8.36
C LYS A 33 -1.08 -19.20 7.15
N LEU A 34 -0.38 -18.61 6.19
CA LEU A 34 0.09 -19.27 4.98
C LEU A 34 1.25 -20.23 5.27
N SER A 35 2.19 -19.81 6.12
CA SER A 35 3.31 -20.65 6.58
C SER A 35 2.82 -21.94 7.23
N LYS A 36 1.81 -21.88 8.12
CA LYS A 36 1.18 -23.07 8.72
C LYS A 36 0.57 -24.02 7.70
N LYS A 37 0.05 -23.52 6.58
CA LYS A 37 -0.54 -24.36 5.51
C LYS A 37 0.52 -25.05 4.66
N CYS A 38 1.71 -24.46 4.56
CA CYS A 38 2.84 -25.02 3.82
C CYS A 38 3.77 -25.86 4.70
N HIS A 39 3.39 -26.15 5.95
CA HIS A 39 4.22 -26.95 6.86
C HIS A 39 4.28 -28.42 6.39
N PRO A 40 5.48 -29.04 6.32
CA PRO A 40 5.67 -30.40 5.80
C PRO A 40 4.84 -31.46 6.53
N ASP A 41 4.48 -31.19 7.79
CA ASP A 41 3.65 -32.06 8.64
C ASP A 41 2.14 -32.02 8.27
N LEU A 42 1.67 -30.95 7.62
CA LEU A 42 0.29 -30.83 7.12
C LEU A 42 0.17 -31.15 5.63
N THR A 43 1.28 -31.17 4.88
CA THR A 43 1.27 -31.40 3.43
C THR A 43 1.60 -32.85 3.10
N LYS A 44 0.70 -33.53 2.37
CA LYS A 44 0.92 -34.88 1.83
C LYS A 44 2.22 -34.93 1.01
N ASP A 45 2.97 -36.03 1.13
CA ASP A 45 4.29 -36.23 0.49
C ASP A 45 4.36 -35.83 -0.99
N SER A 46 3.30 -36.09 -1.75
CA SER A 46 3.21 -35.78 -3.19
C SER A 46 3.20 -34.27 -3.53
N ASN A 47 3.08 -33.40 -2.52
CA ASN A 47 3.02 -31.94 -2.69
C ASN A 47 4.14 -31.18 -1.95
N LYS A 48 5.14 -31.88 -1.40
CA LYS A 48 6.22 -31.24 -0.61
C LYS A 48 7.03 -30.24 -1.44
N ASP A 49 7.37 -30.55 -2.68
CA ASP A 49 8.08 -29.62 -3.59
C ASP A 49 7.25 -28.36 -3.89
N ALA A 50 5.96 -28.53 -4.17
CA ALA A 50 5.05 -27.42 -4.43
C ALA A 50 4.82 -26.55 -3.18
N ALA A 51 4.78 -27.16 -2.00
CA ALA A 51 4.68 -26.45 -0.74
C ALA A 51 5.95 -25.65 -0.41
N SER A 52 7.13 -26.21 -0.70
CA SER A 52 8.42 -25.55 -0.53
C SER A 52 8.55 -24.31 -1.43
N LYS A 53 8.25 -24.43 -2.72
CA LYS A 53 8.25 -23.29 -3.66
C LYS A 53 7.29 -22.19 -3.22
N LYS A 54 6.06 -22.54 -2.84
CA LYS A 54 5.09 -21.57 -2.30
C LYS A 54 5.58 -20.89 -1.02
N MET A 55 6.22 -21.63 -0.11
CA MET A 55 6.78 -21.06 1.12
C MET A 55 7.88 -20.03 0.80
N GLN A 56 8.73 -20.31 -0.19
CA GLN A 56 9.75 -19.37 -0.65
C GLN A 56 9.12 -18.09 -1.20
N GLU A 57 8.11 -18.22 -2.07
CA GLU A 57 7.36 -17.07 -2.62
C GLU A 57 6.68 -16.24 -1.52
N ILE A 58 6.04 -16.90 -0.54
CA ILE A 58 5.40 -16.25 0.60
C ILE A 58 6.43 -15.49 1.45
N THR A 59 7.62 -16.07 1.66
CA THR A 59 8.69 -15.45 2.45
C THR A 59 9.28 -14.25 1.74
N ALA A 60 9.54 -14.35 0.43
CA ALA A 60 10.01 -13.24 -0.39
C ALA A 60 9.00 -12.08 -0.42
N ALA A 61 7.70 -12.38 -0.62
CA ALA A 61 6.64 -11.39 -0.60
C ALA A 61 6.53 -10.68 0.77
N TYR A 62 6.67 -11.42 1.87
CA TYR A 62 6.64 -10.87 3.22
C TYR A 62 7.83 -9.93 3.49
N GLN A 63 9.03 -10.31 3.08
CA GLN A 63 10.22 -9.46 3.22
C GLN A 63 10.10 -8.17 2.41
N LEU A 64 9.65 -8.26 1.16
CA LEU A 64 9.45 -7.09 0.30
C LEU A 64 8.46 -6.09 0.89
N LEU A 65 7.32 -6.57 1.39
CA LEU A 65 6.30 -5.69 1.98
C LEU A 65 6.74 -5.09 3.31
N LEU A 66 7.51 -5.84 4.12
CA LEU A 66 8.11 -5.31 5.33
C LEU A 66 9.10 -4.18 5.03
N ASP A 67 9.99 -4.41 4.07
CA ASP A 67 11.00 -3.45 3.65
C ASP A 67 10.35 -2.19 3.06
N TYR A 68 9.33 -2.36 2.21
CA TYR A 68 8.52 -1.25 1.70
C TYR A 68 7.89 -0.43 2.82
N CYS A 69 7.27 -1.08 3.83
CA CYS A 69 6.68 -0.37 4.96
C CYS A 69 7.72 0.29 5.87
N ALA A 70 8.90 -0.32 6.05
CA ALA A 70 9.96 0.20 6.92
C ALA A 70 10.69 1.39 6.31
N ASN A 71 10.92 1.37 5.00
CA ASN A 71 11.60 2.45 4.26
C ASN A 71 10.62 3.53 3.75
N TYR A 72 9.34 3.43 4.10
CA TYR A 72 8.37 4.47 3.76
C TYR A 72 8.61 5.71 4.63
N THR A 73 9.25 6.73 4.04
CA THR A 73 9.39 8.04 4.68
C THR A 73 8.05 8.77 4.64
N PHE A 74 7.45 8.95 5.81
CA PHE A 74 6.31 9.83 5.96
C PHE A 74 6.78 11.26 6.31
N PRO A 75 6.12 12.29 5.78
CA PRO A 75 6.44 13.66 6.18
C PRO A 75 6.16 13.85 7.67
N LEU A 76 7.16 14.34 8.41
CA LEU A 76 7.04 14.66 9.85
C LEU A 76 6.43 16.05 10.09
N GLU A 77 6.29 16.82 9.04
CA GLU A 77 5.57 18.08 9.03
C GLU A 77 4.25 17.90 8.28
N LYS A 78 3.26 18.74 8.61
CA LYS A 78 2.11 18.91 7.73
C LYS A 78 2.67 19.28 6.36
N THR A 79 2.65 18.35 5.41
CA THR A 79 2.99 18.72 4.04
C THR A 79 1.91 19.71 3.64
N THR A 80 2.31 20.96 3.53
CA THR A 80 1.55 22.12 3.05
C THR A 80 0.98 21.93 1.63
N ALA A 81 0.95 20.71 1.09
CA ALA A 81 0.09 20.34 -0.04
C ALA A 81 -1.40 20.27 0.35
N SER A 82 -1.71 20.45 1.63
CA SER A 82 -3.06 20.73 2.14
C SER A 82 -3.02 21.83 3.21
N GLU A 83 -2.10 22.81 3.08
CA GLU A 83 -2.54 24.10 3.62
C GLU A 83 -3.87 24.38 2.95
N PRO A 84 -4.96 24.57 3.71
CA PRO A 84 -6.12 25.17 3.11
C PRO A 84 -5.57 26.41 2.44
N LEU A 85 -5.66 26.46 1.11
CA LEU A 85 -5.58 27.72 0.38
C LEU A 85 -6.33 28.74 1.26
N ASP A 86 -5.77 29.94 1.43
CA ASP A 86 -6.50 31.04 2.08
C ASP A 86 -7.96 30.96 1.62
N ASP A 87 -8.94 31.09 2.52
CA ASP A 87 -10.36 30.84 2.20
C ASP A 87 -10.78 31.59 0.90
N ASN A 88 -10.11 32.71 0.60
CA ASN A 88 -10.22 33.47 -0.64
C ASN A 88 -9.61 32.77 -1.88
N GLU A 89 -8.43 32.16 -1.80
CA GLU A 89 -7.76 31.50 -2.93
C GLU A 89 -8.52 30.25 -3.39
N TRP A 90 -9.05 29.43 -2.47
CA TRP A 90 -9.91 28.29 -2.82
C TRP A 90 -11.20 28.74 -3.51
N TRP A 91 -11.83 29.80 -2.98
CA TRP A 91 -13.04 30.37 -3.56
C TRP A 91 -12.76 30.98 -4.94
N MET A 92 -11.63 31.65 -5.14
CA MET A 92 -11.23 32.25 -6.42
C MET A 92 -10.84 31.20 -7.48
N ASP A 93 -10.14 30.13 -7.12
CA ASP A 93 -9.80 29.04 -8.06
C ASP A 93 -11.05 28.29 -8.52
N ARG A 94 -11.99 28.04 -7.61
CA ARG A 94 -13.19 27.25 -7.90
C ARG A 94 -14.34 28.05 -8.50
N PHE A 95 -14.51 29.31 -8.09
CA PHE A 95 -15.67 30.16 -8.44
C PHE A 95 -15.30 31.57 -8.94
N GLY A 96 -14.02 31.97 -8.94
CA GLY A 96 -13.62 33.33 -9.32
C GLY A 96 -13.86 33.69 -10.80
N ASN A 97 -13.93 32.69 -11.68
CA ASN A 97 -14.26 32.89 -13.09
C ASN A 97 -15.77 32.63 -13.39
N ASP A 98 -16.60 32.48 -12.36
CA ASP A 98 -18.05 32.32 -12.52
C ASP A 98 -18.72 33.68 -12.79
N PRO A 99 -19.47 33.84 -13.90
CA PRO A 99 -20.18 35.07 -14.23
C PRO A 99 -21.24 35.49 -13.18
N LEU A 100 -21.70 34.58 -12.31
CA LEU A 100 -22.68 34.88 -11.27
C LEU A 100 -22.09 35.69 -10.10
N TRP A 101 -20.79 35.59 -9.86
CA TRP A 101 -20.11 36.20 -8.70
C TRP A 101 -19.07 37.26 -9.09
N SER A 102 -18.79 37.41 -10.39
CA SER A 102 -18.03 38.53 -10.91
C SER A 102 -18.88 39.80 -10.87
N LYS A 103 -18.55 40.75 -9.98
CA LYS A 103 -19.17 42.09 -9.90
C LYS A 103 -19.28 42.70 -11.31
N LYS A 104 -20.50 42.83 -11.84
CA LYS A 104 -20.79 43.86 -12.85
C LYS A 104 -20.44 45.20 -12.21
N ARG A 105 -19.34 45.80 -12.66
CA ARG A 105 -19.08 47.22 -12.45
C ARG A 105 -20.00 47.93 -13.45
N ASP A 106 -21.10 48.48 -12.96
CA ASP A 106 -21.86 49.52 -13.67
C ASP A 106 -20.96 50.72 -13.97
#